data_AF-A0A2V5SFS3-F1
#
_entry.id   AF-A0A2V5SFS3-F1
#
_cell.length_a   1.000
_cell.length_b   1.000
_cell.length_c   1.000
_cell.angle_alpha   90.00
_cell.angle_beta   90.00
_cell.angle_gamma   90.00
#
_symmetry.space_group_name_H-M   'P 1'
#
loop_
_entity.id
_entity.type
_entity.pdbx_description
1 polymer ?
#
loop_
_entity_poly.entity_id
_entity_poly.type
_entity_poly.pdbx_seq_one_letter_code
_entity_poly.pdbx_strand_id
1 'polypeptide(L)'
;MGLLSGFAKINDFGVKVLEGGVAPPISISIDKSRRTTVPRRQTPTAPSTPQQQQVIMKALEKVITAINQADVSEQEKNEAKTLLRRLLGSKAAVSVLGPGAQSLAAKYFTE
;
A
#
# COMPACT_ATOMS: atom_id res chain seq x y z
N MET A 1 25.40 -20.49 39.86
CA MET A 1 24.59 -20.64 38.63
C MET A 1 23.72 -19.41 38.50
N GLY A 2 24.09 -18.42 37.68
CA GLY A 2 23.31 -17.18 37.52
C GLY A 2 22.25 -17.36 36.43
N LEU A 3 20.97 -17.13 36.78
CA LEU A 3 19.88 -17.11 35.80
C LEU A 3 20.02 -15.88 34.90
N LEU A 4 20.24 -16.08 33.60
CA LEU A 4 20.12 -15.05 32.58
C LEU A 4 18.62 -14.77 32.36
N SER A 5 18.06 -13.80 33.10
CA SER A 5 16.67 -13.37 32.94
C SER A 5 16.61 -12.05 32.17
N GLY A 6 16.15 -12.12 30.92
CA GLY A 6 15.86 -10.98 30.04
C GLY A 6 16.75 -10.91 28.80
N PHE A 7 16.14 -10.90 27.62
CA PHE A 7 16.83 -10.70 26.34
C PHE A 7 16.43 -9.34 25.75
N ALA A 8 17.41 -8.51 25.39
CA ALA A 8 17.19 -7.29 24.62
C ALA A 8 17.86 -7.44 23.25
N LYS A 9 17.11 -7.17 22.18
CA LYS A 9 17.65 -7.19 20.81
C LYS A 9 17.90 -5.76 20.34
N ILE A 10 19.14 -5.46 19.95
CA ILE A 10 19.53 -4.19 19.33
C ILE A 10 19.53 -4.40 17.81
N ASN A 11 18.85 -3.55 17.07
CA ASN A 11 18.91 -3.50 15.61
C ASN A 11 19.00 -2.05 15.11
N ASP A 12 19.11 -1.87 13.80
CA ASP A 12 19.23 -0.56 13.14
C ASP A 12 18.02 0.36 13.38
N PHE A 13 16.93 -0.16 13.98
CA PHE A 13 15.71 0.57 14.32
C PHE A 13 15.58 0.87 15.83
N GLY A 14 16.55 0.44 16.64
CA GLY A 14 16.62 0.69 18.08
C GLY A 14 16.71 -0.59 18.93
N VAL A 15 16.37 -0.46 20.21
CA VAL A 15 16.40 -1.58 21.16
C VAL A 15 14.97 -2.05 21.41
N LYS A 16 14.71 -3.34 21.23
CA LYS A 16 13.44 -3.98 21.62
C LYS A 16 13.68 -4.88 22.83
N VAL A 17 13.10 -4.51 23.96
CA VAL A 17 13.08 -5.33 25.18
C VAL A 17 12.04 -6.42 24.99
N LEU A 18 12.43 -7.68 25.18
CA LEU A 18 11.50 -8.81 25.24
C LEU A 18 11.23 -9.06 26.73
N GLU A 19 10.07 -8.61 27.21
CA GLU A 19 9.68 -8.75 28.62
C GLU A 19 9.51 -10.23 28.96
N GLY A 20 10.38 -10.75 29.83
CA GLY A 20 10.08 -11.92 30.66
C GLY A 20 9.32 -11.45 31.90
N GLY A 21 8.36 -12.24 32.39
CA GLY A 21 7.44 -11.88 33.49
C GLY A 21 8.07 -11.70 34.88
N VAL A 22 9.37 -11.38 34.97
CA VAL A 22 10.11 -11.12 36.21
C VAL A 22 10.85 -9.79 36.03
N ALA A 23 10.82 -8.94 37.07
CA ALA A 23 11.52 -7.65 37.06
C ALA A 23 13.02 -7.87 36.72
N PRO A 24 13.56 -7.16 35.72
CA PRO A 24 14.93 -7.38 35.29
C PRO A 24 15.91 -6.96 36.40
N PRO A 25 16.98 -7.74 36.67
CA PRO A 25 17.97 -7.42 37.69
C PRO A 25 18.78 -6.15 37.36
N ILE A 26 18.72 -5.67 36.11
CA ILE A 26 19.37 -4.44 35.64
C ILE A 26 18.33 -3.61 34.89
N SER A 27 18.19 -2.34 35.27
CA SER A 27 17.31 -1.39 34.58
C SER A 27 18.08 -0.66 33.47
N ILE A 28 17.63 -0.79 32.23
CA ILE A 28 18.16 -0.05 31.09
C ILE A 28 17.13 1.00 30.68
N SER A 29 17.44 2.27 30.93
CA SER A 29 16.61 3.41 30.56
C SER A 29 17.13 4.03 29.27
N ILE A 30 16.27 4.22 28.27
CA ILE A 30 16.62 4.94 27.03
C ILE A 30 16.33 6.41 27.24
N ASP A 31 17.37 7.25 27.24
CA ASP A 31 17.22 8.71 27.20
C ASP A 31 16.61 9.13 25.85
N LYS A 32 15.29 9.34 25.87
CA LYS A 32 14.52 9.73 24.68
C LYS A 32 14.91 11.12 24.17
N SER A 33 15.56 11.95 24.99
CA SER A 33 16.01 13.30 24.63
C SER A 33 17.10 13.28 23.57
N ARG A 34 17.86 12.18 23.48
CA ARG A 34 18.94 11.99 22.49
C ARG A 34 18.52 11.17 21.28
N ARG A 35 17.22 10.87 21.13
CA ARG A 35 16.73 10.08 20.00
C ARG A 35 16.82 10.92 18.72
N THR A 36 17.81 10.64 17.88
CA THR A 36 17.84 11.17 16.51
C THR A 36 16.66 10.57 15.74
N THR A 37 15.70 11.41 15.35
CA THR A 37 14.58 11.00 14.52
C THR A 37 15.15 10.55 13.17
N VAL A 38 15.19 9.24 12.92
CA VAL A 38 15.50 8.73 11.58
C VAL A 38 14.38 9.24 10.67
N PRO A 39 14.67 10.01 9.60
CA PRO A 39 13.64 10.47 8.69
C PRO A 39 12.92 9.23 8.16
N ARG A 40 11.59 9.18 8.32
CA ARG A 40 10.76 8.17 7.69
C ARG A 40 11.11 8.21 6.21
N ARG A 41 11.71 7.13 5.68
CA ARG A 41 12.00 7.00 4.26
C ARG A 41 10.65 7.04 3.55
N GLN A 42 10.29 8.22 3.05
CA GLN A 42 9.27 8.35 2.04
C GLN A 42 9.87 7.62 0.85
N THR A 43 9.43 6.38 0.58
CA THR A 43 9.57 5.85 -0.77
C THR A 43 9.01 6.94 -1.67
N PRO A 44 9.81 7.53 -2.57
CA PRO A 44 9.27 8.49 -3.50
C PRO A 44 8.33 7.71 -4.41
N THR A 45 7.06 7.64 -4.02
CA THR A 45 5.98 7.45 -4.97
C THR A 45 5.95 8.75 -5.74
N ALA A 46 6.91 8.93 -6.64
CA ALA A 46 6.87 10.01 -7.59
C ALA A 46 5.49 9.91 -8.26
N PRO A 47 4.66 10.95 -8.20
CA PRO A 47 3.38 10.92 -8.89
C PRO A 47 3.66 10.55 -10.35
N SER A 48 2.93 9.58 -10.87
CA SER A 48 3.07 9.10 -12.25
C SER A 48 3.17 10.30 -13.18
N THR A 49 4.17 10.35 -14.06
CA THR A 49 4.28 11.46 -15.02
C THR A 49 3.02 11.49 -15.90
N PRO A 50 2.61 12.65 -16.45
CA PRO A 50 1.43 12.74 -17.30
C PRO A 50 1.44 11.73 -18.48
N GLN A 51 2.62 11.46 -19.04
CA GLN A 51 2.81 10.44 -20.07
C GLN A 51 2.53 9.03 -19.55
N GLN A 52 3.01 8.71 -18.35
CA GLN A 52 2.79 7.40 -17.72
C GLN A 52 1.31 7.20 -17.38
N GLN A 53 0.62 8.25 -16.89
CA GLN A 53 -0.83 8.23 -16.66
C GLN A 53 -1.61 7.94 -17.95
N GLN A 54 -1.25 8.57 -19.07
CA GLN A 54 -1.88 8.31 -20.37
C GLN A 54 -1.65 6.88 -20.86
N VAL A 55 -0.44 6.34 -20.70
CA VAL A 55 -0.12 4.95 -21.08
C VAL A 55 -0.95 3.97 -20.25
N ILE A 56 -1.05 4.19 -18.94
CA ILE A 56 -1.85 3.33 -18.05
C ILE A 56 -3.34 3.45 -18.38
N MET A 57 -3.84 4.67 -18.65
CA MET A 57 -5.21 4.90 -19.12
C MET A 57 -5.51 4.08 -20.38
N LYS A 58 -4.67 4.19 -21.41
CA LYS A 58 -4.85 3.48 -22.68
C LYS A 58 -4.78 1.96 -22.52
N ALA A 59 -3.91 1.47 -21.64
CA ALA A 59 -3.84 0.06 -21.30
C ALA A 59 -5.14 -0.41 -20.62
N LEU A 60 -5.69 0.38 -19.70
CA LEU A 60 -6.93 0.04 -19.02
C LEU A 60 -8.14 0.05 -19.96
N GLU A 61 -8.19 0.99 -20.90
CA GLU A 61 -9.23 0.97 -21.96
C GLU A 61 -9.21 -0.34 -22.75
N LYS A 62 -8.01 -0.82 -23.12
CA LYS A 62 -7.87 -2.11 -23.81
C LYS A 62 -8.36 -3.28 -22.96
N VAL A 63 -8.11 -3.27 -21.66
CA VAL A 63 -8.61 -4.31 -20.74
C VAL A 63 -10.13 -4.28 -20.69
N ILE A 64 -10.75 -3.10 -20.60
CA ILE A 64 -12.22 -2.97 -20.63
C ILE A 64 -12.80 -3.50 -21.94
N THR A 65 -12.19 -3.18 -23.08
CA THR A 65 -12.60 -3.71 -24.39
C THR A 65 -12.43 -5.23 -24.45
N ALA A 66 -11.32 -5.78 -23.96
CA ALA A 66 -11.08 -7.22 -23.94
C ALA A 66 -12.11 -7.96 -23.07
N ILE A 67 -12.52 -7.40 -21.93
CA ILE A 67 -13.57 -7.96 -21.09
C ILE A 67 -14.93 -7.96 -21.81
N ASN A 68 -15.25 -6.90 -22.56
CA ASN A 68 -16.48 -6.84 -23.35
C ASN A 68 -16.50 -7.86 -24.50
N GLN A 69 -15.34 -8.13 -25.10
CA GLN A 69 -15.20 -9.05 -26.23
C GLN A 69 -14.96 -10.51 -25.80
N ALA A 70 -14.69 -10.76 -24.52
CA ALA A 70 -14.45 -12.10 -24.01
C ALA A 70 -15.71 -12.97 -24.19
N ASP A 71 -15.49 -14.20 -24.66
CA ASP A 71 -16.56 -15.19 -24.80
C ASP A 71 -16.78 -15.91 -23.47
N VAL A 72 -17.32 -15.17 -22.50
CA VAL A 72 -17.65 -15.63 -21.15
C VAL A 72 -19.09 -15.25 -20.82
N SER A 73 -19.63 -15.82 -19.73
CA SER A 73 -21.01 -15.53 -19.33
C SER A 73 -21.24 -14.05 -19.01
N GLU A 74 -22.45 -13.55 -19.23
CA GLU A 74 -22.78 -12.15 -18.91
C GLU A 74 -22.63 -11.86 -17.41
N GLN A 75 -22.82 -12.86 -16.56
CA GLN A 75 -22.57 -12.74 -15.12
C GLN A 75 -21.09 -12.46 -14.83
N GLU A 76 -20.17 -13.25 -15.39
CA GLU A 76 -18.72 -13.06 -15.20
C GLU A 76 -18.25 -11.71 -15.76
N LYS A 77 -18.80 -11.27 -16.91
CA LYS A 77 -18.50 -9.93 -17.46
C LYS A 77 -18.92 -8.84 -16.48
N ASN A 78 -20.10 -8.95 -15.90
CA ASN A 78 -20.62 -7.94 -14.97
C ASN A 78 -19.85 -7.93 -13.64
N GLU A 79 -19.40 -9.08 -13.14
CA GLU A 79 -18.53 -9.16 -11.98
C GLU A 79 -17.17 -8.50 -12.25
N ALA A 80 -16.54 -8.83 -13.39
CA ALA A 80 -15.28 -8.22 -13.81
C ALA A 80 -15.38 -6.69 -13.94
N LYS A 81 -16.45 -6.19 -14.58
CA LYS A 81 -16.76 -4.76 -14.68
C LYS A 81 -16.94 -4.11 -13.31
N THR A 82 -17.66 -4.77 -12.42
CA THR A 82 -17.90 -4.27 -11.05
C THR A 82 -16.61 -4.14 -10.26
N LEU A 83 -15.71 -5.13 -10.36
CA LEU A 83 -14.40 -5.09 -9.73
C LEU A 83 -13.52 -3.97 -10.31
N LEU A 84 -13.54 -3.78 -11.62
CA LEU A 84 -12.84 -2.67 -12.29
C LEU A 84 -13.36 -1.30 -11.86
N ARG A 85 -14.69 -1.13 -11.76
CA ARG A 85 -15.32 0.11 -11.24
C ARG A 85 -14.85 0.41 -9.81
N ARG A 86 -14.81 -0.62 -8.94
CA ARG A 86 -14.30 -0.48 -7.57
C ARG A 86 -12.81 -0.14 -7.53
N LEU A 87 -12.00 -0.75 -8.40
CA LEU A 87 -10.57 -0.44 -8.52
C LEU A 87 -10.37 1.03 -8.91
N LEU A 88 -11.09 1.50 -9.93
CA LEU A 88 -11.03 2.88 -10.42
C LEU A 88 -11.52 3.91 -9.39
N GLY A 89 -12.50 3.56 -8.56
CA GLY A 89 -12.98 4.40 -7.46
C GLY A 89 -12.09 4.37 -6.20
N SER A 90 -11.04 3.55 -6.18
CA SER A 90 -10.17 3.41 -5.01
C SER A 90 -9.18 4.58 -4.87
N LYS A 91 -8.76 4.84 -3.63
CA LYS A 91 -7.69 5.82 -3.34
C LYS A 91 -6.36 5.48 -4.06
N ALA A 92 -6.11 4.19 -4.29
CA ALA A 92 -4.93 3.72 -5.03
C ALA A 92 -4.99 4.15 -6.50
N ALA A 93 -6.14 4.00 -7.17
CA ALA A 93 -6.30 4.44 -8.55
C ALA A 93 -6.19 5.96 -8.68
N VAL A 94 -6.79 6.73 -7.76
CA VAL A 94 -6.62 8.19 -7.73
C VAL A 94 -5.16 8.60 -7.57
N SER A 95 -4.38 7.85 -6.79
CA SER A 95 -2.95 8.12 -6.59
C SER A 95 -2.09 7.83 -7.83
N VAL A 96 -2.49 6.88 -8.67
CA VAL A 96 -1.72 6.45 -9.86
C VAL A 96 -2.15 7.16 -11.14
N LEU A 97 -3.46 7.36 -11.31
CA LEU A 97 -4.10 7.88 -12.52
C LEU A 97 -4.61 9.32 -12.38
N GLY A 98 -4.58 9.88 -11.16
CA GLY A 98 -5.12 11.21 -10.89
C GLY A 98 -6.61 11.31 -11.25
N PRO A 99 -7.05 12.47 -11.76
CA PRO A 99 -8.43 12.67 -12.24
C PRO A 99 -8.86 11.70 -13.35
N GLY A 100 -7.91 11.12 -14.09
CA GLY A 100 -8.17 10.19 -15.19
C GLY A 100 -8.84 8.89 -14.74
N ALA A 101 -8.68 8.48 -13.48
CA ALA A 101 -9.39 7.32 -12.92
C ALA A 101 -10.91 7.53 -12.94
N GLN A 102 -11.34 8.72 -12.55
CA GLN A 102 -12.76 9.09 -12.47
C GLN A 102 -13.35 9.32 -13.87
N SER A 103 -12.57 9.89 -14.80
CA SER A 103 -12.97 10.01 -16.21
C SER A 103 -13.18 8.65 -16.88
N LEU A 104 -12.32 7.67 -16.61
CA LEU A 104 -12.50 6.30 -17.11
C LEU A 104 -13.71 5.61 -16.48
N ALA A 105 -13.90 5.78 -15.18
CA ALA A 105 -15.06 5.25 -14.47
C ALA A 105 -16.35 5.80 -15.08
N ALA A 106 -16.42 7.11 -15.34
CA ALA A 106 -17.56 7.74 -15.97
C ALA A 106 -17.76 7.29 -17.44
N LYS A 107 -16.70 7.17 -18.23
CA LYS A 107 -16.82 6.82 -19.65
C LYS A 107 -17.35 5.40 -19.90
N TYR A 108 -17.02 4.45 -19.03
CA TYR A 108 -17.31 3.03 -19.25
C TYR A 108 -18.29 2.42 -18.24
N PHE A 109 -18.60 3.10 -17.15
CA PHE A 109 -19.45 2.59 -16.07
C PHE A 109 -20.53 3.59 -15.61
N THR A 110 -20.86 4.60 -16.42
CA THR A 110 -22.13 5.33 -16.27
C THR A 110 -23.28 4.36 -16.51
N GLU A 111 -24.11 4.21 -15.50
CA GLU A 111 -25.45 3.60 -15.59
C GLU A 111 -26.32 4.32 -16.63
#